data_AF-A0A6L8VLJ5-F1
#
_entry.id   AF-A0A6L8VLJ5-F1
#
_cell.length_a   1.000
_cell.length_b   1.000
_cell.length_c   1.000
_cell.angle_alpha   90.00
_cell.angle_beta   90.00
_cell.angle_gamma   90.00
#
_symmetry.space_group_name_H-M   'P 1'
#
loop_
_entity.id
_entity.type
_entity.pdbx_description
1 polymer ?
#
loop_
_entity_poly.entity_id
_entity_poly.type
_entity_poly.pdbx_seq_one_letter_code
_entity_poly.pdbx_strand_id
1 'polypeptide(L)'
;MDDLQREQENFIGPPKPPRGPKFARALSESEGLYLDAILTIHVFRAALEDDQPIDPERLPDRLVEAIEKQGGASSMPIVEGRPHYSAADVLKA
;
A
#
# COMPACT_ATOMS: atom_id res chain seq x y z
N MET A 1 -58.78 22.99 6.18
CA MET A 1 -57.49 23.09 5.46
C MET A 1 -56.38 22.56 6.37
N ASP A 2 -56.62 21.46 7.11
CA ASP A 2 -55.88 21.16 8.36
C ASP A 2 -55.32 19.73 8.41
N ASP A 3 -55.56 18.93 7.37
CA ASP A 3 -55.10 17.54 7.30
C ASP A 3 -53.74 17.41 6.61
N LEU A 4 -53.47 18.26 5.60
CA LEU A 4 -52.21 18.26 4.84
C LEU A 4 -50.99 18.79 5.61
N GLN A 5 -51.20 19.61 6.64
CA GLN A 5 -50.11 20.06 7.51
C GLN A 5 -49.72 19.01 8.55
N ARG A 6 -50.65 18.14 8.94
CA ARG A 6 -50.42 17.09 9.95
C ARG A 6 -49.57 15.92 9.42
N GLU A 7 -49.63 15.66 8.11
CA GLU A 7 -48.79 14.63 7.46
C GLU A 7 -47.33 15.08 7.27
N GLN A 8 -47.06 16.38 7.14
CA GLN A 8 -45.68 16.89 7.00
C GLN A 8 -44.88 16.83 8.32
N GLU A 9 -45.53 16.96 9.48
CA GLU A 9 -44.85 16.89 10.77
C GLU A 9 -44.46 15.45 11.17
N ASN A 10 -45.10 14.44 10.57
CA ASN A 10 -44.83 13.02 10.83
C ASN A 10 -43.82 12.40 9.86
N PHE A 11 -43.23 13.17 8.95
CA PHE A 11 -42.18 12.66 8.07
C PHE A 11 -40.87 12.52 8.85
N ILE A 12 -40.74 11.38 9.53
CA ILE A 12 -39.45 10.91 10.03
C ILE A 12 -38.68 10.41 8.80
N GLY A 13 -37.84 11.29 8.26
CA GLY A 13 -36.93 10.93 7.17
C GLY A 13 -36.11 9.68 7.52
N PRO A 14 -35.50 9.01 6.51
CA PRO A 14 -34.81 7.75 6.72
C PRO A 14 -33.80 7.87 7.87
N PRO A 15 -33.72 6.85 8.76
CA PRO A 15 -32.85 6.91 9.91
C PRO A 15 -31.43 7.23 9.46
N LYS A 16 -30.80 8.22 10.11
CA LYS A 16 -29.40 8.58 9.82
C LYS A 16 -28.55 7.31 9.90
N PRO A 17 -27.69 7.03 8.90
CA PRO A 17 -26.83 5.86 8.96
C PRO A 17 -26.02 5.92 10.27
N PRO A 18 -25.87 4.78 10.96
CA PRO A 18 -25.23 4.76 12.26
C PRO A 18 -23.82 5.36 12.15
N ARG A 19 -23.57 6.41 12.96
CA ARG A 19 -22.24 6.99 13.17
C ARG A 19 -21.43 6.07 14.10
N GLY A 20 -21.28 4.81 13.70
CA GLY A 20 -20.31 3.92 14.33
C GLY A 20 -18.88 4.40 14.08
N PRO A 21 -17.88 3.86 14.78
CA PRO A 21 -16.49 4.15 14.46
C PRO A 21 -16.29 3.87 12.97
N LYS A 22 -15.80 4.86 12.23
CA LYS A 22 -15.32 4.63 10.86
C LYS A 22 -14.05 3.80 11.00
N PHE A 23 -14.20 2.48 11.18
CA PHE A 23 -13.08 1.59 11.00
C PHE A 23 -12.60 1.81 9.57
N ALA A 24 -11.37 2.27 9.41
CA ALA A 24 -10.73 2.32 8.11
C ALA A 24 -10.93 0.93 7.49
N ARG A 25 -11.63 0.89 6.36
CA ARG A 25 -11.93 -0.37 5.68
C ARG A 25 -10.59 -1.07 5.44
N ALA A 26 -10.49 -2.34 5.83
CA ALA A 26 -9.35 -3.16 5.47
C ALA A 26 -9.23 -3.21 3.93
N LEU A 27 -8.03 -2.97 3.42
CA LEU A 27 -7.76 -3.01 1.99
C LEU A 27 -8.14 -4.39 1.45
N SER A 28 -8.76 -4.42 0.26
CA SER A 28 -8.84 -5.67 -0.49
C SER A 28 -7.45 -6.13 -0.90
N GLU A 29 -7.31 -7.41 -1.21
CA GLU A 29 -6.06 -7.97 -1.75
C GLU A 29 -5.60 -7.19 -3.01
N SER A 30 -6.52 -6.84 -3.90
CA SER A 30 -6.22 -6.05 -5.10
C SER A 30 -5.73 -4.64 -4.80
N GLU A 31 -6.28 -3.99 -3.76
CA GLU A 31 -5.87 -2.66 -3.33
C GLU A 31 -4.46 -2.73 -2.69
N GLY A 32 -4.17 -3.78 -1.92
CA GLY A 32 -2.83 -4.06 -1.41
C GLY A 32 -1.82 -4.23 -2.53
N LEU A 33 -2.11 -5.10 -3.51
CA LEU A 33 -1.24 -5.32 -4.67
C LEU A 33 -0.99 -4.05 -5.49
N TYR A 34 -2.00 -3.19 -5.65
CA TYR A 34 -1.86 -1.94 -6.37
C TYR A 34 -0.93 -0.96 -5.64
N LEU A 35 -1.06 -0.85 -4.32
CA LEU A 35 -0.18 0.00 -3.50
C LEU A 35 1.25 -0.54 -3.48
N ASP A 36 1.43 -1.85 -3.32
CA ASP A 36 2.73 -2.51 -3.39
C ASP A 36 3.43 -2.21 -4.72
N ALA A 37 2.70 -2.29 -5.83
CA ALA A 37 3.23 -1.99 -7.16
C ALA A 37 3.67 -0.51 -7.29
N ILE A 38 2.87 0.44 -6.80
CA ILE A 38 3.22 1.87 -6.84
C ILE A 38 4.46 2.14 -5.98
N LEU A 39 4.49 1.60 -4.76
CA LEU A 39 5.55 1.86 -3.79
C LEU A 39 6.86 1.25 -4.28
N THR A 40 6.79 0.04 -4.84
CA THR A 40 7.87 -0.62 -5.57
C THR A 40 8.40 0.31 -6.66
N ILE A 41 7.57 0.69 -7.65
CA ILE A 41 7.99 1.54 -8.78
C ILE A 41 8.63 2.85 -8.29
N HIS A 42 8.08 3.48 -7.25
CA HIS A 42 8.61 4.73 -6.71
C HIS A 42 10.00 4.55 -6.08
N VAL A 43 10.17 3.55 -5.22
CA VAL A 43 11.47 3.24 -4.59
C VAL A 43 12.50 2.84 -5.63
N PHE A 44 12.11 2.05 -6.64
CA PHE A 44 12.99 1.66 -7.75
C PHE A 44 13.47 2.83 -8.57
N ARG A 45 12.57 3.73 -8.97
CA ARG A 45 12.93 4.90 -9.78
C ARG A 45 13.91 5.81 -9.04
N ALA A 46 13.63 6.12 -7.78
CA ALA A 46 14.53 6.94 -6.98
C ALA A 46 15.92 6.31 -6.84
N ALA A 47 15.97 5.01 -6.54
CA ALA A 47 17.24 4.31 -6.41
C ALA A 47 18.03 4.23 -7.73
N LEU A 48 17.36 4.07 -8.87
CA LEU A 48 17.99 4.06 -10.19
C LEU A 48 18.48 5.43 -10.64
N GLU A 49 17.74 6.50 -10.32
CA GLU A 49 18.12 7.88 -10.66
C GLU A 49 19.37 8.32 -9.89
N ASP A 50 19.49 7.90 -8.63
CA ASP A 50 20.60 8.28 -7.73
C ASP A 50 21.74 7.25 -7.67
N ASP A 51 21.65 6.15 -8.43
CA ASP A 51 22.57 4.99 -8.38
C ASP A 51 22.77 4.44 -6.95
N GLN A 52 21.69 4.44 -6.16
CA GLN A 52 21.72 4.06 -4.75
C GLN A 52 21.29 2.60 -4.53
N PRO A 53 21.91 1.91 -3.54
CA PRO A 53 21.43 0.64 -3.04
C PRO A 53 20.01 0.74 -2.46
N ILE A 54 19.25 -0.34 -2.56
CA ILE A 54 17.83 -0.37 -2.20
C ILE A 54 17.66 -1.07 -0.86
N ASP A 55 17.11 -0.33 0.09
CA ASP A 55 16.81 -0.83 1.43
C ASP A 55 15.67 -1.87 1.36
N PRO A 56 15.90 -3.12 1.81
CA PRO A 56 14.87 -4.16 1.86
C PRO A 56 13.63 -3.75 2.65
N GLU A 57 13.78 -2.93 3.70
CA GLU A 57 12.65 -2.46 4.54
C GLU A 57 11.68 -1.54 3.78
N ARG A 58 12.09 -1.04 2.61
CA ARG A 58 11.27 -0.19 1.75
C ARG A 58 10.55 -0.97 0.64
N LEU A 59 10.78 -2.27 0.55
CA LEU A 59 10.16 -3.14 -0.46
C LEU A 59 9.01 -3.93 0.14
N PRO A 60 8.00 -4.31 -0.67
CA PRO A 60 6.98 -5.26 -0.23
C PRO A 60 7.59 -6.64 0.06
N ASP A 61 7.10 -7.31 1.10
CA ASP A 61 7.59 -8.63 1.54
C ASP A 61 7.66 -9.66 0.39
N ARG A 62 6.64 -9.67 -0.50
CA ARG A 62 6.59 -10.59 -1.63
C ARG A 62 7.76 -10.41 -2.60
N LEU A 63 8.26 -9.19 -2.75
CA LEU A 63 9.39 -8.87 -3.62
C LEU A 63 10.70 -9.27 -2.96
N VAL A 64 10.85 -9.00 -1.67
CA VAL A 64 11.97 -9.49 -0.84
C VAL A 64 12.10 -11.01 -0.98
N GLU A 65 11.01 -11.74 -0.78
CA GLU A 65 10.99 -13.20 -0.95
C GLU A 65 11.41 -13.65 -2.36
N ALA A 66 11.00 -12.93 -3.40
CA ALA A 66 11.34 -13.26 -4.78
C ALA A 66 12.84 -13.09 -5.06
N ILE A 67 13.43 -11.98 -4.58
CA ILE A 67 14.86 -11.69 -4.70
C ILE A 67 15.70 -12.78 -3.98
N GLU A 68 15.29 -13.14 -2.76
CA GLU A 68 15.98 -14.16 -1.96
C GLU A 68 15.92 -15.54 -2.62
N LYS A 69 14.76 -15.93 -3.18
CA LYS A 69 14.58 -17.21 -3.90
C LYS A 69 15.44 -17.32 -5.16
N GLN A 70 15.69 -16.21 -5.85
CA GLN A 70 16.54 -16.20 -7.05
C GLN A 70 18.05 -16.21 -6.74
N GLY A 71 18.44 -16.16 -5.46
CA GLY A 71 19.85 -16.17 -5.07
C GLY A 71 20.57 -14.83 -5.30
N GLY A 72 19.82 -13.72 -5.42
CA GLY A 72 20.36 -12.35 -5.63
C GLY A 72 21.23 -11.82 -4.48
N ALA A 73 21.39 -12.60 -3.39
CA ALA A 73 22.12 -12.22 -2.20
C ALA A 73 23.65 -12.30 -2.30
N SER A 74 24.22 -12.84 -3.38
CA SER A 74 25.65 -13.21 -3.39
C SER A 74 26.61 -12.01 -3.31
N SER A 75 26.12 -10.78 -3.60
CA SER A 75 26.89 -9.55 -3.57
C SER A 75 26.03 -8.35 -3.14
N MET A 76 25.41 -8.42 -1.96
CA MET A 76 24.63 -7.29 -1.44
C MET A 76 25.53 -6.14 -0.98
N PRO A 77 25.36 -4.89 -1.49
CA PRO A 77 26.00 -3.72 -0.92
C PRO A 77 25.65 -3.56 0.57
N ILE A 78 26.61 -3.10 1.37
CA ILE A 78 26.40 -2.77 2.77
C ILE A 78 26.35 -1.26 2.92
N VAL A 79 25.21 -0.74 3.38
CA VAL A 79 25.03 0.68 3.70
C VAL A 79 24.73 0.78 5.19
N GLU A 80 25.51 1.57 5.91
CA GLU A 80 25.39 1.75 7.38
C GLU A 80 25.39 0.41 8.16
N GLY A 81 26.11 -0.59 7.67
CA GLY A 81 26.19 -1.92 8.30
C GLY A 81 25.02 -2.86 8.00
N ARG A 82 24.06 -2.46 7.15
CA ARG A 82 22.93 -3.29 6.73
C ARG A 82 23.03 -3.70 5.26
N PRO A 83 22.65 -4.94 4.91
CA PRO A 83 22.61 -5.40 3.52
C PRO A 83 21.49 -4.71 2.76
N HIS A 84 21.81 -4.26 1.54
CA HIS A 84 20.89 -3.62 0.60
C HIS A 84 20.87 -4.41 -0.71
N TYR A 85 19.80 -4.30 -1.47
CA TYR A 85 19.72 -4.89 -2.81
C TYR A 85 20.33 -3.97 -3.85
N SER A 86 20.96 -4.55 -4.87
CA SER A 86 21.27 -3.80 -6.08
C SER A 86 20.01 -3.64 -6.92
N ALA A 87 19.92 -2.57 -7.70
CA ALA A 87 18.80 -2.41 -8.62
C ALA A 87 18.70 -3.57 -9.63
N ALA A 88 19.83 -4.18 -10.00
CA ALA A 88 19.87 -5.33 -10.90
C ALA A 88 19.24 -6.59 -10.29
N ASP A 89 19.42 -6.82 -8.98
CA ASP A 89 18.82 -7.98 -8.30
C ASP A 89 17.30 -7.87 -8.25
N VAL A 90 16.80 -6.65 -8.06
CA VAL A 90 15.36 -6.47 -8.02
C VAL A 90 14.71 -6.41 -9.39
N LEU A 91 15.41 -5.93 -10.42
CA LEU A 91 14.91 -6.00 -11.81
C LEU A 91 14.79 -7.44 -12.32
N LYS A 92 15.54 -8.39 -11.75
CA LYS A 92 15.47 -9.81 -12.10
C LYS A 92 14.36 -10.57 -11.37
N ALA A 93 13.98 -10.11 -10.19
CA ALA A 93 12.97 -10.72 -9.33
C ALA A 93 11.57 -10.67 -9.97
#